data_AF-A0A933AQ72-F1
#
_entry.id   AF-A0A933AQ72-F1
#
_cell.length_a   1.000
_cell.length_b   1.000
_cell.length_c   1.000
_cell.angle_alpha   90.00
_cell.angle_beta   90.00
_cell.angle_gamma   90.00
#
_symmetry.space_group_name_H-M   'P 1'
#
loop_
_entity.id
_entity.type
_entity.pdbx_description
1 polymer ?
#
loop_
_entity_poly.entity_id
_entity_poly.type
_entity_poly.pdbx_seq_one_letter_code
_entity_poly.pdbx_strand_id
1 'polypeptide(L)'
;MPAYESGDFDPPAPVVRAKVFGPDQTVYRGVPLLLDTGADISVIPLDVATAVGAVIHHSSVPVEFLGGERMTCAQGDLVVEFLKYRFQGRFLLAESAYGVLGRNVLNLLLLTIDGPNLLWSA
;
A
#
# COMPACT_ATOMS: atom_id res chain seq x y z
N MET A 1 -6.06 14.67 -12.35
CA MET A 1 -6.60 13.36 -11.98
C MET A 1 -5.73 12.32 -12.66
N PRO A 2 -4.94 11.50 -11.93
CA PRO A 2 -4.18 10.44 -12.57
C PRO A 2 -5.12 9.39 -13.21
N ALA A 3 -4.69 8.82 -14.33
CA ALA A 3 -5.39 7.72 -14.97
C ALA A 3 -5.16 6.42 -14.18
N TYR A 4 -6.07 5.47 -14.34
CA TYR A 4 -5.86 4.10 -13.87
C TYR A 4 -4.71 3.47 -14.65
N GLU A 5 -3.98 2.56 -13.99
CA GLU A 5 -2.92 1.80 -14.62
C GLU A 5 -3.49 0.48 -15.17
N SER A 6 -3.12 0.11 -16.40
CA SER A 6 -3.67 -1.05 -17.14
C SER A 6 -2.63 -2.13 -17.52
N GLY A 7 -1.41 -2.04 -16.99
CA GLY A 7 -0.32 -2.99 -17.28
C GLY A 7 -0.35 -4.21 -16.36
N ASP A 8 0.00 -3.99 -15.09
CA ASP A 8 -0.02 -5.03 -14.06
C ASP A 8 -1.42 -5.25 -13.45
N PHE A 9 -2.42 -4.50 -13.94
CA PHE A 9 -3.79 -4.50 -13.45
C PHE A 9 -4.77 -4.66 -14.63
N ASP A 10 -5.48 -5.79 -14.66
CA ASP A 10 -6.57 -6.06 -15.59
C ASP A 10 -7.80 -6.57 -14.79
N PRO A 11 -8.90 -5.79 -14.70
CA PRO A 11 -9.11 -4.49 -15.34
C PRO A 11 -8.18 -3.39 -14.80
N PRO A 12 -8.02 -2.26 -15.53
CA PRO A 12 -7.21 -1.14 -15.06
C PRO A 12 -7.63 -0.69 -13.66
N ALA A 13 -6.67 -0.27 -12.84
CA ALA A 13 -6.90 0.01 -11.43
C ALA A 13 -6.38 1.39 -10.96
N PRO A 14 -7.00 1.98 -9.92
CA PRO A 14 -6.51 3.22 -9.32
C PRO A 14 -5.25 2.95 -8.50
N VAL A 15 -4.10 3.34 -9.05
CA VAL A 15 -2.78 3.09 -8.44
C VAL A 15 -2.08 4.41 -8.16
N VAL A 16 -1.39 4.49 -7.02
CA VAL A 16 -0.46 5.57 -6.71
C VAL A 16 0.98 5.04 -6.69
N ARG A 17 1.91 5.82 -7.24
CA ARG A 17 3.34 5.53 -7.19
C ARG A 17 3.95 6.19 -5.95
N ALA A 18 4.23 5.39 -4.93
CA ALA A 18 4.74 5.85 -3.65
C ALA A 18 6.28 5.78 -3.57
N LYS A 19 6.82 6.52 -2.61
CA LYS A 19 8.16 6.32 -2.06
C LYS A 19 7.99 5.67 -0.69
N VAL A 20 8.79 4.65 -0.41
CA VAL A 20 8.81 3.98 0.89
C VAL A 20 10.17 4.23 1.51
N PHE A 21 10.20 4.64 2.77
CA PHE A 21 11.42 4.90 3.52
C PHE A 21 11.53 3.96 4.72
N GLY A 22 12.74 3.46 4.93
CA GLY A 22 13.13 2.77 6.15
C GLY A 22 13.62 3.73 7.24
N PRO A 23 14.05 3.20 8.40
CA PRO A 23 14.46 4.00 9.56
C PRO A 23 15.62 4.96 9.27
N ASP A 24 16.59 4.52 8.47
CA ASP A 24 17.80 5.30 8.14
C ASP A 24 17.62 6.24 6.94
N GLN A 25 16.37 6.57 6.59
CA GLN A 25 15.98 7.35 5.40
C GLN A 25 16.35 6.71 4.05
N THR A 26 16.81 5.45 4.05
CA THR A 26 16.90 4.63 2.82
C THR A 26 15.55 4.60 2.12
N VAL A 27 15.54 4.83 0.81
CA VAL A 27 14.31 5.04 0.05
C VAL A 27 14.20 4.11 -1.14
N TYR A 28 13.03 3.50 -1.29
CA TYR A 28 12.59 2.81 -2.49
C TYR A 28 11.55 3.68 -3.21
N ARG A 29 11.67 3.85 -4.53
CA ARG A 29 10.83 4.77 -5.32
C ARG A 29 9.94 4.03 -6.31
N GLY A 30 8.79 4.62 -6.61
CA GLY A 30 7.90 4.12 -7.67
C GLY A 30 7.13 2.86 -7.28
N VAL A 31 6.98 2.61 -5.98
CA VAL A 31 6.26 1.44 -5.46
C VAL A 31 4.78 1.57 -5.86
N PRO A 32 4.23 0.65 -6.67
CA PRO A 32 2.82 0.68 -7.01
C PRO A 32 1.99 0.30 -5.78
N LEU A 33 1.09 1.18 -5.36
CA LEU A 33 0.11 0.90 -4.31
C LEU A 33 -1.31 1.06 -4.88
N LEU A 34 -2.08 -0.02 -4.83
CA LEU A 34 -3.50 -0.03 -5.20
C LEU A 34 -4.32 0.76 -4.17
N LEU A 35 -5.18 1.66 -4.62
CA LEU A 35 -6.13 2.37 -3.77
C LEU A 35 -7.36 1.47 -3.54
N ASP A 36 -7.44 0.82 -2.39
CA ASP A 36 -8.45 -0.20 -2.10
C ASP A 36 -9.29 0.16 -0.87
N THR A 37 -10.54 0.56 -1.10
CA THR A 37 -11.51 0.87 -0.04
C THR A 37 -12.09 -0.36 0.64
N GLY A 38 -11.91 -1.55 0.04
CA GLY A 38 -12.26 -2.85 0.60
C GLY A 38 -11.25 -3.38 1.61
N ALA A 39 -9.99 -2.95 1.52
CA ALA A 39 -8.96 -3.32 2.48
C ALA A 39 -9.03 -2.47 3.76
N ASP A 40 -9.09 -3.11 4.93
CA ASP A 40 -9.06 -2.39 6.22
C ASP A 40 -7.71 -1.72 6.50
N ILE A 41 -6.64 -2.40 6.12
CA ILE A 41 -5.26 -2.05 6.48
C ILE A 41 -4.36 -2.09 5.24
N SER A 42 -3.38 -1.19 5.21
CA SER A 42 -2.43 -1.06 4.12
C SER A 42 -1.32 -2.13 4.19
N VAL A 43 -0.92 -2.61 3.01
CA VAL A 43 0.10 -3.64 2.81
C VAL A 43 1.21 -3.09 1.92
N ILE A 44 2.46 -3.35 2.29
CA ILE A 44 3.65 -3.01 1.51
C ILE A 44 4.34 -4.31 1.08
N PRO A 45 4.86 -4.40 -0.16
CA PRO A 45 5.64 -5.55 -0.59
C PRO A 45 6.83 -5.83 0.34
N LEU A 46 7.03 -7.11 0.68
CA LEU A 46 8.09 -7.53 1.58
C LEU A 46 9.48 -7.17 1.04
N ASP A 47 9.71 -7.35 -0.26
CA ASP A 47 10.96 -7.01 -0.93
C ASP A 47 11.30 -5.52 -0.82
N VAL A 48 10.31 -4.64 -0.96
CA VAL A 48 10.45 -3.19 -0.76
C VAL A 48 10.82 -2.88 0.68
N ALA A 49 10.13 -3.48 1.66
CA ALA A 49 10.42 -3.28 3.08
C ALA A 49 11.83 -3.76 3.45
N THR A 50 12.24 -4.92 2.93
CA THR A 50 13.61 -5.44 3.10
C THR A 50 14.64 -4.53 2.44
N ALA A 51 14.38 -4.04 1.23
CA ALA A 51 15.31 -3.19 0.49
C ALA A 51 15.58 -1.84 1.20
N VAL A 52 14.62 -1.33 1.96
CA VAL A 52 14.80 -0.09 2.74
C VAL A 52 15.33 -0.34 4.16
N GLY A 53 15.56 -1.60 4.55
CA GLY A 53 16.03 -1.96 5.89
C GLY A 53 14.97 -1.73 6.97
N ALA A 54 13.70 -2.00 6.67
CA ALA A 54 12.61 -1.85 7.64
C ALA A 54 12.84 -2.73 8.89
N VAL A 55 12.45 -2.22 10.06
CA VAL A 55 12.40 -3.04 11.28
C VAL A 55 11.14 -3.91 11.19
N ILE A 56 11.34 -5.23 11.08
CA ILE A 56 10.26 -6.20 10.90
C ILE A 56 9.84 -6.79 12.25
N HIS A 57 8.54 -6.80 12.50
CA HIS A 57 7.88 -7.35 13.67
C HIS A 57 6.95 -8.48 13.25
N HIS A 58 6.80 -9.49 14.12
CA HIS A 58 5.74 -10.49 13.94
C HIS A 58 4.42 -9.95 14.48
N SER A 59 3.37 -9.95 13.65
CA SER A 59 2.03 -9.61 14.14
C SER A 59 1.41 -10.80 14.86
N SER A 60 0.77 -10.52 16.00
CA SER A 60 -0.10 -11.48 16.70
C SER A 60 -1.55 -11.41 16.23
N VAL A 61 -1.90 -10.45 15.36
CA VAL A 61 -3.27 -10.26 14.87
C VAL A 61 -3.40 -10.91 13.49
N PRO A 62 -4.27 -11.92 13.33
CA PRO A 62 -4.50 -12.54 12.05
C PRO A 62 -5.23 -11.57 11.11
N VAL A 63 -4.86 -11.61 9.84
CA VAL A 63 -5.50 -10.89 8.74
C VAL A 63 -6.30 -11.90 7.95
N GLU A 64 -7.57 -11.56 7.67
CA GLU A 64 -8.44 -12.39 6.85
C GLU A 64 -8.34 -11.96 5.39
N PHE A 65 -7.99 -12.90 4.52
CA PHE A 65 -7.86 -12.70 3.09
C PHE A 65 -9.12 -13.20 2.35
N LEU A 66 -9.16 -12.97 1.04
CA LEU A 66 -10.24 -13.45 0.18
C LEU A 66 -10.38 -14.98 0.33
N GLY A 67 -11.59 -15.43 0.65
CA GLY A 67 -11.89 -16.85 0.89
C GLY A 67 -11.92 -17.25 2.37
N GLY A 68 -11.70 -16.32 3.30
CA GLY A 68 -11.82 -16.54 4.74
C GLY A 68 -10.58 -17.15 5.39
N GLU A 69 -9.49 -17.31 4.63
CA GLU A 69 -8.21 -17.72 5.18
C GLU A 69 -7.66 -16.64 6.11
N ARG A 70 -7.19 -17.05 7.29
CA ARG A 70 -6.61 -16.17 8.29
C ARG A 70 -5.14 -16.50 8.47
N MET A 71 -4.28 -15.52 8.23
CA MET A 71 -2.84 -15.68 8.44
C MET A 71 -2.25 -14.49 9.19
N THR A 72 -1.22 -14.76 9.97
CA THR A 72 -0.41 -13.72 10.63
C THR A 72 0.59 -13.18 9.63
N CYS A 73 0.52 -11.88 9.35
CA CYS A 73 1.47 -11.20 8.47
C CYS A 73 2.56 -10.50 9.30
N ALA A 74 3.75 -10.36 8.72
CA ALA A 74 4.78 -9.51 9.30
C ALA A 74 4.36 -8.03 9.20
N GLN A 75 4.94 -7.18 10.05
CA GLN A 75 4.74 -5.73 10.04
C GLN A 75 6.08 -5.02 9.97
N GLY A 76 6.17 -3.96 9.17
CA GLY A 76 7.37 -3.13 9.06
C GLY A 76 7.12 -1.72 9.57
N ASP A 77 8.04 -1.18 10.38
CA ASP A 77 8.08 0.25 10.67
C ASP A 77 8.59 0.99 9.42
N LEU A 78 7.70 1.77 8.79
CA LEU A 78 7.93 2.39 7.51
C LEU A 78 7.39 3.83 7.48
N VAL A 79 7.91 4.61 6.54
CA VAL A 79 7.26 5.84 6.10
C VAL A 79 6.88 5.71 4.63
N VAL A 80 5.61 5.94 4.32
CA VAL A 80 5.07 5.89 2.97
C VAL A 80 4.71 7.30 2.54
N GLU A 81 5.30 7.77 1.45
CA GLU A 81 5.07 9.10 0.88
C GLU A 81 4.48 8.95 -0.52
N PHE A 82 3.36 9.62 -0.75
CA PHE A 82 2.76 9.74 -2.07
C PHE A 82 2.06 11.09 -2.20
N LEU A 83 2.04 11.63 -3.43
CA LEU A 83 1.60 13.00 -3.68
C LEU A 83 2.34 13.99 -2.75
N LYS A 84 1.59 14.70 -1.89
CA LYS A 84 2.11 15.62 -0.86
C LYS A 84 2.02 15.04 0.56
N TYR A 85 1.55 13.80 0.70
CA TYR A 85 1.23 13.18 1.98
C TYR A 85 2.32 12.21 2.40
N ARG A 86 2.53 12.13 3.71
CA ARG A 86 3.54 11.26 4.32
C ARG A 86 2.92 10.58 5.54
N PHE A 87 2.92 9.26 5.54
CA PHE A 87 2.32 8.41 6.57
C PHE A 87 3.41 7.57 7.21
N GLN A 88 3.61 7.75 8.52
CA GLN A 88 4.57 6.98 9.30
C GLN A 88 3.82 6.02 10.22
N GLY A 89 4.27 4.77 10.25
CA GLY A 89 3.69 3.77 11.15
C GLY A 89 4.07 2.35 10.75
N ARG A 90 3.30 1.39 11.28
CA ARG A 90 3.42 -0.01 10.94
C ARG A 90 2.51 -0.36 9.78
N PHE A 91 3.09 -0.97 8.77
CA PHE A 91 2.37 -1.51 7.62
C PHE A 91 2.49 -3.02 7.61
N LEU A 92 1.44 -3.71 7.15
CA LEU A 92 1.55 -5.14 6.89
C LEU A 92 2.52 -5.40 5.74
N LEU A 93 3.22 -6.52 5.80
CA LEU A 93 4.15 -6.97 4.77
C LEU A 93 3.67 -8.28 4.16
N ALA A 94 3.72 -8.37 2.83
CA ALA A 94 3.36 -9.58 2.09
C ALA A 94 4.24 -9.74 0.85
N GLU A 95 4.40 -10.98 0.39
CA GLU A 95 5.00 -11.28 -0.91
C GLU A 95 3.99 -10.92 -2.01
N SER A 96 4.24 -9.82 -2.72
CA SER A 96 3.37 -9.31 -3.77
C SER A 96 4.15 -8.39 -4.70
N ALA A 97 3.72 -8.29 -5.97
CA ALA A 97 4.30 -7.37 -6.95
C ALA A 97 3.94 -5.89 -6.68
N TYR A 98 2.85 -5.65 -5.94
CA TYR A 98 2.37 -4.32 -5.59
C TYR A 98 1.81 -4.30 -4.16
N GLY A 99 1.74 -3.11 -3.56
CA GLY A 99 1.13 -2.91 -2.25
C GLY A 99 -0.32 -2.44 -2.33
N VAL A 100 -0.96 -2.32 -1.17
CA VAL A 100 -2.35 -1.88 -1.05
C VAL A 100 -2.40 -0.72 -0.06
N LEU A 101 -3.06 0.37 -0.42
CA LEU A 101 -3.47 1.41 0.51
C LEU A 101 -4.91 1.14 0.93
N GLY A 102 -5.06 0.70 2.18
CA GLY A 102 -6.36 0.41 2.80
C GLY A 102 -6.93 1.59 3.58
N ARG A 103 -8.10 1.37 4.18
CA ARG A 103 -8.88 2.38 4.92
C ARG A 103 -8.12 3.03 6.08
N ASN A 104 -7.17 2.34 6.71
CA ASN A 104 -6.32 2.93 7.74
C ASN A 104 -5.54 4.17 7.26
N VAL A 105 -5.24 4.27 5.97
CA VAL A 105 -4.64 5.46 5.33
C VAL A 105 -5.70 6.26 4.57
N LEU A 106 -6.55 5.59 3.78
CA LEU A 106 -7.50 6.27 2.89
C LEU A 106 -8.53 7.12 3.66
N ASN A 107 -8.90 6.74 4.89
CA ASN A 107 -9.83 7.53 5.72
C ASN A 107 -9.26 8.88 6.17
N LEU A 108 -7.97 9.14 5.96
CA LEU A 108 -7.31 10.41 6.25
C LEU A 108 -7.31 11.37 5.06
N LEU A 109 -7.87 10.94 3.93
CA LEU A 109 -7.84 11.65 2.65
C LEU A 109 -9.25 11.83 2.10
N LEU A 110 -9.46 12.90 1.34
CA LEU A 110 -10.60 13.02 0.45
C LEU A 110 -10.17 12.50 -0.92
N LEU A 111 -10.67 11.34 -1.33
CA LEU A 111 -10.29 10.70 -2.57
C LEU A 111 -11.52 10.41 -3.42
N THR A 112 -11.42 10.60 -4.73
CA THR A 112 -12.47 10.25 -5.70
C THR A 112 -11.92 9.21 -6.67
N ILE A 113 -12.66 8.11 -6.83
CA ILE A 113 -12.37 6.99 -7.73
C ILE A 113 -13.48 6.98 -8.79
N ASP A 114 -13.15 7.36 -10.02
CA ASP A 114 -14.06 7.43 -11.15
C ASP A 114 -13.78 6.26 -12.10
N GLY A 115 -14.42 5.13 -11.83
CA GLY A 115 -14.30 3.91 -12.62
C GLY A 115 -14.74 4.07 -14.08
N PRO A 116 -15.91 4.68 -14.38
CA PRO A 116 -16.36 4.88 -15.76
C PRO A 116 -15.37 5.65 -16.65
N ASN A 117 -14.67 6.64 -16.10
CA ASN A 117 -13.66 7.41 -16.85
C ASN A 117 -12.23 6.89 -16.63
N LEU A 118 -12.01 5.89 -15.79
CA LEU A 118 -10.70 5.35 -15.41
C LEU A 118 -9.76 6.43 -14.84
N LEU A 119 -10.29 7.27 -13.95
CA LEU A 119 -9.58 8.40 -13.32
C LEU A 119 -9.69 8.34 -11.80
N TRP A 120 -8.72 8.92 -11.10
CA TRP A 120 -8.83 9.18 -9.66
C TRP A 120 -8.25 10.55 -9.25
N SER A 121 -8.56 11.02 -8.05
CA SER A 121 -8.01 12.27 -7.49
C SER A 121 -7.98 12.27 -5.96
N ALA A 122 -7.02 12.98 -5.38
CA ALA A 122 -6.85 13.23 -3.94
C ALA A 122 -6.46 14.68 -3.66
#